data_AF-A0A1Q6M7Q1-F1
#
_entry.id   AF-A0A1Q6M7Q1-F1
#
_cell.length_a   1.000
_cell.length_b   1.000
_cell.length_c   1.000
_cell.angle_alpha   90.00
_cell.angle_beta   90.00
_cell.angle_gamma   90.00
#
_symmetry.space_group_name_H-M   'P 1'
#
loop_
_entity.id
_entity.type
_entity.pdbx_description
1 polymer ?
#
loop_
_entity_poly.entity_id
_entity_poly.type
_entity_poly.pdbx_seq_one_letter_code
_entity_poly.pdbx_strand_id
1 'polypeptide(L)'
;MQKVISINEFEKTVNSIDDIEEPIIIKRENKEDLVVISLAEYKKSLFLTELSSKLAESEEQYKNGQVHSAESVFKELRDKYGY
;
A
#
# COMPACT_ATOMS: atom_id res chain seq x y z
N MET A 1 8.38 -16.02 11.30
CA MET A 1 8.61 -17.09 10.30
C MET A 1 7.31 -17.32 9.57
N GLN A 2 7.30 -17.13 8.24
CA GLN A 2 6.06 -17.17 7.45
C GLN A 2 5.34 -18.52 7.59
N LYS A 3 4.07 -18.48 7.96
CA LYS A 3 3.26 -19.70 8.20
C LYS A 3 2.72 -20.21 6.86
N VAL A 4 2.96 -21.48 6.55
CA VAL A 4 2.46 -22.14 5.34
C VAL A 4 1.48 -23.22 5.76
N ILE A 5 0.26 -23.18 5.21
CA ILE A 5 -0.83 -24.11 5.51
C ILE A 5 -1.49 -24.63 4.23
N SER A 6 -2.17 -25.76 4.31
CA SER A 6 -3.04 -26.22 3.22
C SER A 6 -4.38 -25.49 3.23
N ILE A 7 -5.09 -25.50 2.11
CA ILE A 7 -6.47 -24.96 2.03
C ILE A 7 -7.43 -25.65 3.03
N ASN A 8 -7.19 -26.92 3.35
CA ASN A 8 -8.01 -27.69 4.29
C ASN A 8 -7.81 -27.23 5.75
N GLU A 9 -6.67 -26.62 6.07
CA GLU A 9 -6.34 -26.12 7.42
C GLU A 9 -6.68 -24.64 7.60
N PHE A 10 -7.10 -23.96 6.53
CA PHE A 10 -7.32 -22.52 6.49
C PHE A 10 -8.31 -22.05 7.55
N GLU A 11 -9.53 -22.59 7.55
CA GLU A 11 -10.61 -22.16 8.44
C GLU A 11 -10.22 -22.33 9.92
N LYS A 12 -9.69 -23.50 10.28
CA LYS A 12 -9.21 -23.78 11.64
C LYS A 12 -8.10 -22.82 12.06
N THR A 13 -7.15 -22.54 11.16
CA THR A 13 -6.00 -21.68 11.46
C THR A 13 -6.44 -20.24 11.67
N VAL A 14 -7.25 -19.69 10.77
CA VAL A 14 -7.71 -18.29 10.84
C VAL A 14 -8.57 -18.05 12.07
N ASN A 15 -9.48 -18.98 12.41
CA ASN A 15 -10.33 -18.85 13.59
C ASN A 15 -9.58 -19.04 14.93
N SER A 16 -8.36 -19.55 14.90
CA SER A 16 -7.54 -19.77 16.11
C SER A 16 -6.58 -18.62 16.43
N ILE A 17 -6.55 -17.58 15.59
CA ILE A 17 -5.61 -16.48 15.67
C ILE A 17 -6.41 -15.18 15.75
N ASP A 18 -6.13 -14.38 16.77
CA ASP A 18 -6.80 -13.09 16.94
C ASP A 18 -6.28 -12.04 15.95
N ASP A 19 -4.97 -12.02 15.70
CA ASP A 19 -4.31 -11.08 14.78
C ASP A 19 -3.29 -11.77 13.87
N ILE A 20 -3.33 -11.42 12.59
CA ILE A 20 -2.38 -11.89 11.58
C ILE A 20 -1.21 -10.90 11.51
N GLU A 21 -0.21 -11.09 12.38
CA GLU A 21 1.01 -10.28 12.42
C GLU A 21 1.94 -10.55 11.22
N GLU A 22 1.99 -11.80 10.75
CA GLU A 22 2.80 -12.21 9.60
C GLU A 22 1.90 -12.81 8.50
N PRO A 23 2.20 -12.59 7.20
CA PRO A 23 1.43 -13.17 6.10
C PRO A 23 1.39 -14.71 6.15
N ILE A 24 0.21 -15.29 5.95
CA ILE A 24 0.03 -16.75 5.90
C ILE A 24 -0.08 -17.18 4.44
N ILE A 25 0.73 -18.15 4.02
CA ILE A 25 0.65 -18.74 2.68
C ILE A 25 -0.29 -19.94 2.71
N ILE A 26 -1.25 -19.99 1.78
CA ILE A 26 -2.12 -21.13 1.55
C ILE A 26 -1.65 -21.88 0.30
N LYS A 27 -1.21 -23.12 0.51
CA LYS A 27 -0.86 -24.07 -0.55
C LYS A 27 -2.12 -24.74 -1.10
N ARG A 28 -2.21 -24.83 -2.43
CA ARG A 28 -3.32 -25.49 -3.14
C ARG A 28 -2.77 -26.49 -4.14
N GLU A 29 -3.27 -27.72 -4.11
CA GLU A 29 -2.81 -28.74 -5.04
C GLU A 29 -3.10 -28.33 -6.49
N ASN A 30 -2.06 -28.37 -7.33
CA ASN A 30 -2.11 -28.03 -8.76
C ASN A 30 -2.70 -26.64 -9.07
N LYS A 31 -2.57 -25.68 -8.15
CA LYS A 31 -3.01 -24.29 -8.31
C LYS A 31 -1.98 -23.35 -7.71
N GLU A 32 -2.05 -22.07 -8.08
CA GLU A 32 -1.20 -21.05 -7.49
C GLU A 32 -1.46 -20.90 -5.98
N ASP A 33 -0.46 -20.46 -5.24
CA ASP A 33 -0.57 -20.21 -3.80
C ASP A 33 -1.35 -18.92 -3.53
N LEU A 34 -1.95 -18.83 -2.35
CA LEU A 34 -2.58 -17.59 -1.87
C LEU A 34 -1.84 -17.03 -0.66
N VAL A 35 -2.02 -15.75 -0.42
CA VAL A 35 -1.55 -15.07 0.81
C VAL A 35 -2.74 -14.49 1.56
N VAL A 36 -2.70 -14.62 2.88
CA VAL A 36 -3.66 -14.03 3.81
C VAL A 36 -2.92 -13.03 4.68
N ILE A 37 -3.42 -11.80 4.71
CA ILE A 37 -2.96 -10.72 5.57
C ILE A 37 -4.19 -9.99 6.13
N SER A 38 -4.01 -9.23 7.20
CA SER A 38 -5.07 -8.38 7.73
C SER A 38 -5.48 -7.33 6.70
N LEU A 39 -6.74 -6.88 6.76
CA LEU A 39 -7.22 -5.80 5.90
C LEU A 39 -6.43 -4.50 6.13
N ALA A 40 -5.98 -4.26 7.36
CA ALA A 40 -5.15 -3.12 7.71
C ALA A 40 -3.80 -3.17 6.98
N GLU A 41 -3.12 -4.31 6.98
CA GLU A 41 -1.84 -4.47 6.29
C GLU A 41 -2.01 -4.38 4.77
N TYR A 42 -3.10 -4.93 4.22
CA TYR A 42 -3.44 -4.75 2.80
C TYR A 42 -3.60 -3.26 2.43
N LYS A 43 -4.39 -2.51 3.20
CA LYS A 43 -4.59 -1.07 2.97
C LYS A 43 -3.28 -0.29 3.08
N LYS A 44 -2.44 -0.62 4.07
CA LYS A 44 -1.13 -0.01 4.26
C LYS A 44 -0.21 -0.28 3.08
N SER A 45 -0.18 -1.51 2.55
CA SER A 45 0.60 -1.86 1.36
C SER A 45 0.17 -1.06 0.13
N LEU A 46 -1.15 -0.93 -0.10
CA LEU A 46 -1.68 -0.08 -1.16
C LEU A 46 -1.25 1.39 -1.00
N PHE A 47 -1.40 1.93 0.21
CA PHE A 47 -1.01 3.30 0.52
C PHE A 47 0.48 3.55 0.29
N LEU A 48 1.35 2.65 0.76
CA LEU A 48 2.80 2.76 0.56
C LEU A 48 3.16 2.68 -0.93
N THR A 49 2.50 1.81 -1.69
CA THR A 49 2.71 1.69 -3.14
C THR A 49 2.35 2.98 -3.87
N GLU A 50 1.18 3.55 -3.55
CA GLU A 50 0.74 4.82 -4.12
C GLU A 50 1.69 5.97 -3.73
N LEU A 51 2.09 6.02 -2.46
CA LEU A 51 3.05 7.03 -1.97
C LEU A 51 4.39 6.93 -2.69
N SER A 52 4.96 5.73 -2.81
CA SER A 52 6.21 5.50 -3.53
C SER A 52 6.12 5.91 -4.99
N SER A 53 5.00 5.62 -5.66
CA SER A 53 4.75 6.06 -7.03
C SER A 53 4.75 7.58 -7.15
N LYS A 54 4.00 8.28 -6.28
CA LYS A 54 3.93 9.75 -6.28
C LYS A 54 5.26 10.41 -5.95
N LEU A 55 6.04 9.83 -5.04
CA LEU A 55 7.37 10.32 -4.71
C LEU A 55 8.34 10.17 -5.87
N ALA A 56 8.34 9.02 -6.56
CA ALA A 56 9.16 8.79 -7.74
C ALA A 56 8.84 9.79 -8.86
N GLU A 57 7.55 10.04 -9.13
CA GLU A 57 7.11 11.06 -10.08
C GLU A 57 7.57 12.46 -9.67
N SER A 58 7.40 12.81 -8.39
CA SER A 58 7.82 14.12 -7.86
C SER A 58 9.34 14.33 -7.95
N GLU A 59 10.13 13.28 -7.72
CA GLU A 59 11.59 13.32 -7.88
C GLU A 59 12.00 13.58 -9.33
N GLU A 60 11.31 12.96 -10.29
CA GLU A 60 11.54 13.17 -11.72
C GLU A 60 11.15 14.60 -12.13
N GLN A 61 9.97 15.08 -11.71
CA GLN A 61 9.52 16.45 -11.94
C GLN A 61 10.52 17.47 -11.37
N TYR A 62 11.01 17.23 -10.16
CA TYR A 62 12.03 18.07 -9.53
C TYR A 62 13.33 18.13 -10.33
N LYS A 63 13.85 16.96 -10.75
CA LYS A 63 15.07 16.88 -11.59
C LYS A 63 14.90 17.60 -12.93
N ASN A 64 13.71 17.54 -13.51
CA ASN A 64 13.38 18.18 -14.79
C ASN A 64 13.00 19.66 -14.65
N GLY A 65 13.04 20.23 -13.44
CA GLY A 65 12.66 21.62 -13.18
C GLY A 65 11.16 21.90 -13.35
N GLN A 66 10.33 20.85 -13.38
CA GLN A 66 8.86 20.93 -13.41
C GLN A 66 8.32 21.25 -12.02
N VAL A 67 8.76 22.37 -11.47
CA VAL A 67 8.43 22.83 -10.11
C VAL A 67 7.80 24.21 -10.18
N HIS A 68 7.01 24.53 -9.16
CA HIS A 68 6.42 25.86 -9.02
C HIS A 68 7.07 26.59 -7.84
N SER A 69 7.32 27.89 -8.00
CA SER A 69 7.68 28.76 -6.88
C SER A 69 6.52 28.83 -5.90
N ALA A 70 6.80 28.63 -4.62
CA ALA A 70 5.80 28.75 -3.57
C ALA A 70 5.10 30.13 -3.60
N GLU A 71 5.85 31.20 -3.85
CA GLU A 71 5.30 32.56 -3.93
C GLU A 71 4.26 32.69 -5.04
N SER A 72 4.57 32.17 -6.24
CA SER A 72 3.63 32.19 -7.38
C SER A 72 2.37 31.39 -7.07
N VAL A 73 2.51 30.20 -6.48
CA VAL A 73 1.37 29.33 -6.13
C VAL A 73 0.47 30.00 -5.09
N PHE A 74 1.03 30.59 -4.03
CA PHE A 74 0.23 31.27 -3.02
C PHE A 74 -0.49 32.50 -3.56
N LYS A 75 0.15 33.24 -4.47
CA LYS A 75 -0.49 34.36 -5.16
C LYS A 75 -1.66 33.89 -6.01
N GLU A 76 -1.47 32.87 -6.84
CA GLU A 76 -2.54 32.29 -7.68
C GLU A 76 -3.71 31.75 -6.85
N LEU A 77 -3.43 31.07 -5.73
CA LEU A 77 -4.47 30.57 -4.83
C LEU A 77 -5.25 31.72 -4.18
N ARG A 78 -4.58 32.79 -3.78
CA ARG A 78 -5.23 33.98 -3.23
C ARG A 78 -6.10 34.68 -4.26
N ASP A 79 -5.58 34.88 -5.46
CA ASP A 79 -6.31 35.51 -6.57
C ASP A 79 -7.56 34.71 -6.94
N LYS A 80 -7.49 33.37 -6.88
CA LYS A 80 -8.60 32.48 -7.24
C LYS A 80 -9.66 32.31 -6.16
N TYR A 81 -9.27 32.22 -4.89
CA TYR A 81 -10.17 31.84 -3.79
C TYR A 81 -10.38 32.92 -2.72
N GLY A 82 -9.63 34.03 -2.77
CA GLY A 82 -9.90 35.22 -1.95
C GLY A 82 -9.53 35.11 -0.46
N TYR A 83 -8.51 34.32 -0.11
CA TYR A 83 -7.99 34.25 1.27
C TYR A 83 -7.28 35.53 1.71
#